data_AF-A0A7D5GHE4-F1
#
_entry.id   AF-A0A7D5GHE4-F1
#
_cell.length_a   1.000
_cell.length_b   1.000
_cell.length_c   1.000
_cell.angle_alpha   90.00
_cell.angle_beta   90.00
_cell.angle_gamma   90.00
#
_symmetry.space_group_name_H-M   'P 1'
#
loop_
_entity.id
_entity.type
_entity.pdbx_description
1 polymer ?
#
loop_
_entity_poly.entity_id
_entity_poly.type
_entity_poly.pdbx_seq_one_letter_code
_entity_poly.pdbx_strand_id
1 'polypeptide(L)'
;MTDYETHEPEYSGTTTEEWDSPKAEDFDTDDLAEIDDHFVLSSSGFPPDNFTDLKLPVVDPDGNLNENALQAAHGGAYSIEAIDDVDDDTRQDVKDLLEGLSREAFDADIGT
;
A
#
# COMPACT_ATOMS: atom_id res chain seq x y z
N MET A 1 4.03 -3.23 19.53
CA MET A 1 4.14 -2.03 18.68
C MET A 1 5.44 -2.14 17.96
N THR A 2 5.30 -2.65 16.75
CA THR A 2 6.32 -2.75 15.73
C THR A 2 6.44 -1.36 15.16
N ASP A 3 7.68 -0.90 15.00
CA ASP A 3 7.95 0.41 14.41
C ASP A 3 7.71 0.28 12.90
N TYR A 4 6.49 0.60 12.47
CA TYR A 4 6.14 0.60 11.06
C TYR A 4 6.55 1.93 10.44
N GLU A 5 7.19 1.86 9.27
CA GLU A 5 7.52 3.02 8.47
C GLU A 5 6.48 3.17 7.37
N THR A 6 6.09 4.42 7.07
CA THR A 6 5.14 4.76 6.02
C THR A 6 5.89 5.41 4.85
N HIS A 7 5.52 5.04 3.64
CA HIS A 7 6.12 5.53 2.41
C HIS A 7 5.02 5.89 1.39
N GLU A 8 5.30 6.91 0.56
CA GLU A 8 4.43 7.30 -0.53
C GLU A 8 4.78 6.46 -1.77
N PRO A 9 3.85 5.62 -2.26
CA PRO A 9 4.15 4.70 -3.34
C PRO A 9 4.38 5.43 -4.67
N GLU A 10 5.28 4.89 -5.50
CA GLU A 10 5.53 5.39 -6.85
C GLU A 10 4.66 4.63 -7.87
N TYR A 11 3.96 5.37 -8.74
CA TYR A 11 3.13 4.78 -9.79
C TYR A 11 3.21 5.59 -11.09
N SER A 12 3.11 4.89 -12.23
CA SER A 12 3.18 5.48 -13.57
C SER A 12 1.82 5.58 -14.27
N GLY A 13 0.80 4.94 -13.70
CA GLY A 13 -0.55 4.89 -14.25
C GLY A 13 -1.60 4.60 -13.19
N THR A 14 -2.84 4.48 -13.62
CA THR A 14 -3.99 4.23 -12.74
C THR A 14 -4.87 3.16 -13.34
N THR A 15 -5.40 2.26 -12.52
CA THR A 15 -6.35 1.22 -12.94
C THR A 15 -7.52 1.08 -11.97
N THR A 16 -8.63 0.57 -12.49
CA THR A 16 -9.83 0.20 -11.71
C THR A 16 -10.13 -1.29 -11.87
N GLU A 17 -9.15 -2.08 -12.30
CA GLU A 17 -9.28 -3.53 -12.47
C GLU A 17 -9.41 -4.24 -11.12
N GLU A 18 -9.93 -5.48 -11.17
CA GLU A 18 -10.06 -6.32 -9.99
C GLU A 18 -8.70 -6.48 -9.32
N TRP A 19 -8.67 -6.25 -8.01
CA TRP A 19 -7.44 -6.27 -7.23
C TRP A 19 -7.36 -7.56 -6.40
N ASP A 20 -6.19 -8.18 -6.42
CA ASP A 20 -5.75 -9.20 -5.49
C ASP A 20 -4.38 -8.80 -4.92
N SER A 21 -4.05 -9.29 -3.73
CA SER A 21 -2.78 -8.92 -3.09
C SER A 21 -1.62 -9.53 -3.87
N PRO A 22 -0.68 -8.74 -4.41
CA PRO A 22 0.47 -9.26 -5.11
C PRO A 22 1.38 -10.06 -4.17
N LYS A 23 2.07 -11.03 -4.74
CA LYS A 23 3.13 -11.83 -4.11
C LYS A 23 4.47 -11.47 -4.76
N ALA A 24 5.57 -11.83 -4.09
CA ALA A 24 6.91 -11.60 -4.63
C ALA A 24 7.09 -12.17 -6.05
N GLU A 25 6.45 -13.30 -6.35
CA GLU A 25 6.52 -13.96 -7.66
C GLU A 25 5.73 -13.24 -8.77
N ASP A 26 4.88 -12.26 -8.43
CA ASP A 26 4.11 -11.47 -9.40
C ASP A 26 4.93 -10.29 -9.95
N PHE A 27 6.07 -9.95 -9.34
CA PHE A 27 6.97 -8.89 -9.81
C PHE A 27 8.04 -9.45 -10.76
N ASP A 28 8.38 -8.69 -11.81
CA ASP A 28 9.46 -9.03 -12.75
C ASP A 28 10.87 -8.79 -12.20
N THR A 29 10.98 -8.42 -10.92
CA THR A 29 12.20 -8.04 -10.22
C THR A 29 12.30 -8.75 -8.88
N ASP A 30 13.53 -9.02 -8.43
CA ASP A 30 13.83 -9.49 -7.07
C ASP A 30 14.35 -8.34 -6.17
N ASP A 31 14.48 -7.12 -6.72
CA ASP A 31 15.00 -5.96 -6.01
C ASP A 31 13.90 -5.38 -5.10
N LEU A 32 14.03 -5.62 -3.79
CA LEU A 32 13.05 -5.16 -2.81
C LEU A 32 12.89 -3.64 -2.76
N ALA A 33 13.90 -2.89 -3.20
CA ALA A 33 13.88 -1.43 -3.32
C ALA A 33 13.15 -0.91 -4.58
N GLU A 34 12.75 -1.80 -5.48
CA GLU A 34 11.86 -1.49 -6.62
C GLU A 34 10.45 -2.00 -6.32
N ILE A 35 10.34 -3.08 -5.53
CA ILE A 35 9.05 -3.63 -5.10
C ILE A 35 8.39 -2.75 -4.02
N ASP A 36 9.17 -2.14 -3.13
CA ASP A 36 8.64 -1.36 -2.02
C ASP A 36 7.89 -0.10 -2.46
N ASP A 37 8.23 0.46 -3.63
CA ASP A 37 7.47 1.53 -4.32
C ASP A 37 5.98 1.18 -4.51
N HIS A 38 5.61 -0.11 -4.51
CA HIS A 38 4.24 -0.55 -4.69
C HIS A 38 3.41 -0.60 -3.39
N PHE A 39 4.07 -0.41 -2.24
CA PHE A 39 3.50 -0.60 -0.91
C PHE A 39 3.60 0.68 -0.07
N VAL A 40 2.67 0.83 0.86
CA VAL A 40 2.55 2.05 1.67
C VAL A 40 3.19 1.90 3.06
N LEU A 41 3.37 0.67 3.52
CA LEU A 41 3.76 0.39 4.90
C LEU A 41 4.77 -0.76 4.97
N SER A 42 5.80 -0.62 5.80
CA SER A 42 6.82 -1.64 6.04
C SER A 42 7.11 -1.81 7.53
N SER A 43 7.29 -3.05 8.00
CA SER A 43 7.73 -3.32 9.38
C SER A 43 9.26 -3.32 9.57
N SER A 44 10.04 -3.21 8.50
CA SER A 44 11.52 -3.16 8.55
C SER A 44 12.12 -1.91 7.89
N GLY A 45 11.28 -1.03 7.34
CA GLY A 45 11.68 0.22 6.67
C GLY A 45 11.67 0.13 5.14
N PHE A 46 12.13 1.20 4.50
CA PHE A 46 12.30 1.31 3.04
C PHE A 46 13.78 1.58 2.69
N PRO A 47 14.49 0.64 2.03
CA PRO A 47 14.00 -0.65 1.54
C PRO A 47 13.78 -1.68 2.67
N PRO A 48 12.87 -2.65 2.48
CA PRO A 48 12.55 -3.65 3.50
C PRO A 48 13.61 -4.76 3.59
N ASP A 49 13.71 -5.41 4.75
CA ASP A 49 14.53 -6.60 4.93
C ASP A 49 13.96 -7.82 4.19
N ASN A 50 12.63 -7.95 4.11
CA ASN A 50 11.93 -9.05 3.44
C ASN A 50 10.63 -8.56 2.78
N PHE A 51 10.22 -9.22 1.69
CA PHE A 51 8.91 -8.96 1.05
C PHE A 51 7.73 -9.06 2.03
N THR A 52 7.80 -9.97 3.00
CA THR A 52 6.73 -10.16 3.99
C THR A 52 6.59 -9.00 4.98
N ASP A 53 7.59 -8.11 5.06
CA ASP A 53 7.55 -6.92 5.90
C ASP A 53 6.70 -5.82 5.26
N LEU A 54 6.57 -5.83 3.94
CA LEU A 54 5.71 -4.93 3.19
C LEU A 54 4.22 -5.24 3.44
N LYS A 55 3.42 -4.18 3.53
CA LYS A 55 1.99 -4.18 3.82
C LYS A 55 1.31 -3.12 2.97
N LEU A 56 0.01 -3.36 2.72
CA LEU A 56 -0.85 -2.45 1.96
C LEU A 56 -0.33 -2.19 0.54
N PRO A 57 -0.30 -3.22 -0.33
CA PRO A 57 0.02 -3.03 -1.74
C PRO A 57 -1.11 -2.25 -2.41
N VAL A 58 -0.79 -1.08 -2.96
CA VAL A 58 -1.76 -0.21 -3.63
C VAL A 58 -1.46 0.00 -5.11
N VAL A 59 -0.22 -0.28 -5.52
CA VAL A 59 0.21 -0.30 -6.91
C VAL A 59 0.33 -1.75 -7.36
N ASP A 60 -0.20 -2.08 -8.54
CA ASP A 60 -0.03 -3.40 -9.14
C ASP A 60 1.41 -3.60 -9.67
N PRO A 61 1.84 -4.84 -9.94
CA PRO A 61 3.18 -5.12 -10.49
C PRO A 61 3.47 -4.43 -11.83
N ASP A 62 2.43 -4.04 -12.59
CA ASP A 62 2.58 -3.27 -13.83
C ASP A 62 2.82 -1.76 -13.56
N GLY A 63 2.86 -1.33 -12.30
CA GLY A 63 3.16 0.04 -11.88
C GLY A 63 1.95 0.99 -11.93
N ASN A 64 0.73 0.46 -11.91
CA ASN A 64 -0.48 1.27 -11.86
C ASN A 64 -1.07 1.30 -10.45
N LEU A 65 -1.41 2.49 -9.99
CA LEU A 65 -2.18 2.64 -8.76
C LEU A 65 -3.58 2.05 -8.98
N ASN A 66 -4.05 1.21 -8.07
CA ASN A 66 -5.34 0.52 -8.21
C ASN A 66 -6.37 1.06 -7.20
N GLU A 67 -7.51 1.55 -7.70
CA GLU A 67 -8.58 2.11 -6.86
C GLU A 67 -9.14 1.08 -5.85
N ASN A 68 -9.33 -0.18 -6.29
CA ASN A 68 -9.83 -1.25 -5.43
C ASN A 68 -8.80 -1.62 -4.34
N ALA A 69 -7.51 -1.49 -4.64
CA ALA A 69 -6.44 -1.69 -3.67
C ALA A 69 -6.49 -0.63 -2.57
N LEU A 70 -6.65 0.64 -2.93
CA LEU A 70 -6.79 1.75 -1.98
C LEU A 70 -8.00 1.53 -1.06
N GLN A 71 -9.15 1.13 -1.62
CA GLN A 71 -10.34 0.81 -0.83
C GLN A 71 -10.09 -0.37 0.13
N ALA A 72 -9.42 -1.42 -0.34
CA ALA A 72 -9.08 -2.58 0.48
C ALA A 72 -8.09 -2.25 1.61
N ALA A 73 -7.09 -1.40 1.33
CA ALA A 73 -6.10 -0.92 2.29
C ALA A 73 -6.69 0.06 3.33
N HIS A 74 -7.76 0.79 2.96
CA HIS A 74 -8.42 1.73 3.87
C HIS A 74 -9.42 1.03 4.83
N GLY A 75 -10.33 0.20 4.31
CA GLY A 75 -11.44 -0.37 5.08
C GLY A 75 -11.79 -1.84 4.80
N GLY A 76 -10.97 -2.54 4.01
CA GLY A 76 -11.17 -3.95 3.68
C GLY A 76 -10.51 -4.93 4.65
N ALA A 77 -10.53 -6.21 4.28
CA ALA A 77 -9.87 -7.29 5.03
C ALA A 77 -8.33 -7.16 5.08
N TYR A 78 -7.76 -6.37 4.15
CA TYR A 78 -6.33 -6.07 4.06
C TYR A 78 -6.02 -4.64 4.52
N SER A 79 -6.89 -4.04 5.32
CA SER A 79 -6.73 -2.66 5.74
C SER A 79 -5.69 -2.46 6.83
N ILE A 80 -5.27 -1.21 7.02
CA ILE A 80 -4.47 -0.78 8.17
C ILE A 80 -5.13 -1.11 9.52
N GLU A 81 -6.47 -1.24 9.56
CA GLU A 81 -7.20 -1.61 10.76
C GLU A 81 -7.09 -3.11 11.10
N ALA A 82 -6.78 -3.95 10.11
CA ALA A 82 -6.53 -5.37 10.32
C ALA A 82 -5.14 -5.65 10.93
N ILE A 83 -4.26 -4.64 11.00
CA ILE A 83 -2.93 -4.73 11.59
C ILE A 83 -3.02 -4.38 13.08
N ASP A 84 -2.94 -5.40 13.93
CA ASP A 84 -3.17 -5.28 15.39
C ASP A 84 -2.04 -4.52 16.12
N ASP A 85 -0.82 -4.53 15.57
CA ASP A 85 0.39 -4.03 16.24
C ASP A 85 0.93 -2.70 15.67
N VAL A 86 0.08 -1.95 14.96
CA VAL A 86 0.39 -0.59 14.45
C VAL A 86 -0.18 0.48 15.39
N ASP A 87 0.62 1.49 15.67
CA ASP A 87 0.23 2.65 16.50
C ASP A 87 -0.83 3.52 15.81
N ASP A 88 -1.64 4.23 16.62
CA ASP A 88 -2.74 5.05 16.12
C ASP A 88 -2.29 6.21 15.23
N ASP A 89 -1.13 6.81 15.52
CA ASP A 89 -0.54 7.87 14.68
C ASP A 89 -0.22 7.34 13.28
N THR A 90 0.57 6.25 13.18
CA THR A 90 0.89 5.61 11.89
C THR A 90 -0.38 5.15 11.15
N ARG A 91 -1.38 4.65 11.88
CA ARG A 91 -2.66 4.26 11.28
C ARG A 91 -3.35 5.46 10.63
N GLN A 92 -3.34 6.61 11.29
CA GLN A 92 -3.94 7.84 10.77
C GLN A 92 -3.17 8.36 9.56
N ASP A 93 -1.83 8.43 9.64
CA ASP A 93 -0.97 8.85 8.51
C ASP A 93 -1.22 8.00 7.25
N VAL A 94 -1.31 6.68 7.41
CA VAL A 94 -1.63 5.77 6.29
C VAL A 94 -3.02 6.05 5.72
N LYS A 95 -4.04 6.25 6.56
CA LYS A 95 -5.39 6.56 6.07
C LYS A 95 -5.42 7.87 5.27
N ASP A 96 -4.80 8.92 5.81
CA ASP A 96 -4.70 10.22 5.16
C ASP A 96 -3.98 10.12 3.81
N LEU A 97 -2.92 9.31 3.73
CA LEU A 97 -2.20 9.03 2.47
C LEU A 97 -3.06 8.28 1.46
N LEU A 98 -3.75 7.20 1.87
CA LEU A 98 -4.64 6.44 1.00
C LEU A 98 -5.79 7.30 0.45
N GLU A 99 -6.41 8.11 1.30
CA GLU A 99 -7.43 9.07 0.89
C GLU A 99 -6.88 10.13 -0.08
N GLY A 100 -5.66 10.63 0.17
CA GLY A 100 -4.96 11.57 -0.70
C GLY A 100 -4.73 10.99 -2.10
N LEU A 101 -4.17 9.78 -2.17
CA LEU A 101 -3.94 9.06 -3.43
C LEU A 101 -5.25 8.81 -4.19
N SER A 102 -6.30 8.40 -3.48
CA SER A 102 -7.60 8.14 -4.11
C SER A 102 -8.25 9.40 -4.68
N ARG A 103 -8.20 10.51 -3.92
CA ARG A 103 -8.72 11.80 -4.38
C ARG A 103 -7.91 12.36 -5.55
N GLU A 104 -6.59 12.24 -5.51
CA GLU A 104 -5.70 12.77 -6.56
C GLU A 104 -5.81 11.97 -7.86
N ALA A 105 -5.73 10.65 -7.78
CA ALA A 105 -5.67 9.79 -8.96
C ALA A 105 -7.05 9.46 -9.54
N PHE A 106 -8.10 9.39 -8.71
CA PHE A 106 -9.43 8.90 -9.11
C PHE A 106 -10.58 9.88 -8.86
N ASP A 107 -10.36 11.05 -8.24
CA ASP A 107 -11.44 11.95 -7.77
C ASP A 107 -12.45 11.21 -6.87
N ALA A 108 -11.98 10.18 -6.15
CA ALA A 108 -12.79 9.30 -5.32
C ALA A 108 -12.56 9.57 -3.83
N ASP A 109 -13.61 9.39 -3.03
CA ASP A 109 -13.55 9.54 -1.57
C ASP A 109 -13.81 8.19 -0.90
N ILE A 110 -12.77 7.64 -0.26
CA ILE A 110 -12.77 6.32 0.36
C ILE A 110 -12.89 6.35 1.89
N GLY A 111 -12.93 7.56 2.47
CA GLY A 111 -12.96 7.83 3.92
C GLY A 111 -14.35 7.98 4.55
N THR A 112 -15.43 7.58 3.85
CA THR A 112 -16.81 7.88 4.28
C THR A 112 -17.49 6.86 5.20
#